data_AF-A0A0R2V5F2-F1
#
_entry.id   AF-A0A0R2V5F2-F1
#
_cell.length_a   1.000
_cell.length_b   1.000
_cell.length_c   1.000
_cell.angle_alpha   90.00
_cell.angle_beta   90.00
_cell.angle_gamma   90.00
#
_symmetry.space_group_name_H-M   'P 1'
#
loop_
_entity.id
_entity.type
_entity.pdbx_description
1 polymer ?
#
loop_
_entity_poly.entity_id
_entity_poly.type
_entity_poly.pdbx_seq_one_letter_code
_entity_poly.pdbx_strand_id
1 'polypeptide(L)'
;MEVERAAWNAGGRTQMAPAQRMTDFVQQKQSANLPECSYQPGLTSVDMHAVLPSFIAESLKDAFLQLQKIQPIYFTNEAVVVGVESRTSAPVRIPRDSDSLQHPQIAGLFPSGEGGGYAGGIVSAAIDGSKVAEMACLNL
;
A
#
# COMPACT_ATOMS: atom_id res chain seq x y z
N MET A 1 8.17 7.23 -3.88
CA MET A 1 7.94 8.64 -3.49
C MET A 1 7.20 9.48 -4.53
N GLU A 2 7.28 9.22 -5.84
CA GLU A 2 6.55 10.02 -6.84
C GLU A 2 5.03 10.00 -6.62
N VAL A 3 4.44 8.80 -6.48
CA VAL A 3 3.01 8.62 -6.23
C VAL A 3 2.54 9.22 -4.89
N GLU A 4 3.33 9.07 -3.82
CA GLU A 4 3.04 9.68 -2.51
C GLU A 4 3.06 11.22 -2.61
N ARG A 5 3.99 11.78 -3.37
CA ARG A 5 4.09 13.23 -3.60
C ARG A 5 2.93 13.75 -4.44
N ALA A 6 2.53 13.01 -5.48
CA ALA A 6 1.36 13.33 -6.29
C ALA A 6 0.10 13.34 -5.43
N ALA A 7 -0.07 12.33 -4.57
CA ALA A 7 -1.20 12.24 -3.64
C ALA A 7 -1.19 13.40 -2.64
N TRP A 8 -0.04 13.75 -2.05
CA TRP A 8 0.07 14.90 -1.15
C TRP A 8 -0.27 16.24 -1.83
N ASN A 9 0.20 16.44 -3.06
CA ASN A 9 -0.14 17.62 -3.84
C ASN A 9 -1.65 17.68 -4.13
N ALA A 10 -2.26 16.57 -4.53
CA ALA A 10 -3.69 16.46 -4.80
C ALA A 10 -4.55 16.63 -3.52
N GLY A 11 -4.05 16.20 -2.36
CA GLY A 11 -4.63 16.46 -1.04
C GLY A 11 -4.45 17.89 -0.54
N GLY A 12 -4.06 18.83 -1.41
CA GLY A 12 -3.92 20.25 -1.07
C GLY A 12 -2.66 20.59 -0.29
N ARG A 13 -1.61 19.76 -0.36
CA ARG A 13 -0.37 19.89 0.44
C ARG A 13 -0.61 19.87 1.95
N THR A 14 -1.70 19.25 2.37
CA THR A 14 -2.03 18.97 3.76
C THR A 14 -1.83 17.48 4.04
N GLN A 15 -2.22 17.02 5.23
CA GLN A 15 -2.28 15.59 5.52
C GLN A 15 -3.64 14.97 5.12
N MET A 16 -4.56 15.73 4.51
CA MET A 16 -5.81 15.19 3.98
C MET A 16 -5.53 14.27 2.78
N ALA A 17 -6.27 13.18 2.66
CA ALA A 17 -6.09 12.24 1.56
C ALA A 17 -6.89 12.68 0.32
N PRO A 18 -6.31 12.61 -0.89
CA PRO A 18 -7.08 12.73 -2.12
C PRO A 18 -8.07 11.55 -2.21
N ALA A 19 -9.30 11.82 -2.62
CA ALA A 19 -10.33 10.80 -2.67
C ALA A 19 -11.40 11.08 -3.72
N GLN A 20 -12.08 10.02 -4.14
CA GLN A 20 -13.16 10.04 -5.14
C GLN A 20 -14.18 8.95 -4.84
N ARG A 21 -15.47 9.21 -5.05
CA ARG A 21 -16.51 8.16 -4.90
C ARG A 21 -16.27 7.05 -5.92
N MET A 22 -16.57 5.80 -5.54
CA MET A 22 -16.26 4.63 -6.37
C MET A 22 -16.95 4.68 -7.75
N THR A 23 -18.24 5.02 -7.81
CA THR A 23 -18.94 5.07 -9.10
C THR A 23 -18.47 6.25 -9.96
N ASP A 24 -18.17 7.39 -9.34
CA ASP A 24 -17.60 8.56 -10.00
C ASP A 24 -16.20 8.27 -10.57
N PHE A 25 -15.38 7.52 -9.83
CA PHE A 25 -14.09 7.00 -10.30
C PHE A 25 -14.28 6.16 -11.58
N VAL A 26 -15.17 5.18 -11.57
CA VAL A 26 -15.44 4.33 -12.75
C VAL A 26 -15.96 5.15 -13.94
N GLN A 27 -16.78 6.17 -13.67
CA GLN A 27 -17.33 7.08 -14.68
C GLN A 27 -16.35 8.19 -15.10
N GLN A 28 -15.14 8.25 -14.52
CA GLN A 28 -14.14 9.29 -14.77
C GLN A 28 -14.69 10.71 -14.56
N LYS A 29 -15.42 10.88 -13.45
CA LYS A 29 -16.03 12.15 -13.06
C LYS A 29 -15.54 12.54 -11.67
N GLN A 30 -15.12 13.78 -11.47
CA GLN A 30 -14.79 14.25 -10.12
C GLN A 30 -16.05 14.32 -9.25
N SER A 31 -15.95 13.82 -8.01
CA SER A 31 -17.06 13.87 -7.06
C SER A 31 -17.33 15.29 -6.59
N ALA A 32 -18.61 15.67 -6.45
CA ALA A 32 -18.98 16.99 -5.94
C ALA A 32 -18.82 17.11 -4.41
N ASN A 33 -18.94 15.98 -3.71
CA ASN A 33 -18.80 15.84 -2.28
C ASN A 33 -18.36 14.40 -1.95
N LEU A 34 -17.92 14.16 -0.71
CA LEU A 34 -17.50 12.85 -0.23
C LEU A 34 -18.30 12.49 1.04
N PRO A 35 -18.68 11.21 1.22
CA PRO A 35 -19.27 10.75 2.48
C PRO A 35 -18.22 10.79 3.61
N GLU A 36 -18.68 10.58 4.85
CA GLU A 36 -17.78 10.46 6.00
C GLU A 36 -16.81 9.28 5.83
N CYS A 37 -15.58 9.45 6.30
CA CYS A 37 -14.53 8.47 6.18
C CYS A 37 -13.74 8.38 7.50
N SER A 38 -13.27 7.18 7.83
CA SER A 38 -12.45 6.93 9.02
C SER A 38 -11.05 7.55 8.94
N TYR A 39 -10.60 7.97 7.75
CA TYR A 39 -9.31 8.62 7.58
C TYR A 39 -9.31 10.02 8.22
N GLN A 40 -8.71 10.12 9.40
CA GLN A 40 -8.32 11.38 10.04
C GLN A 40 -6.97 11.76 9.44
N PRO A 41 -6.79 12.88 8.71
CA PRO A 41 -7.32 14.24 8.97
C PRO A 41 -8.45 14.72 8.04
N GLY A 42 -9.07 13.81 7.29
CA GLY A 42 -10.14 14.11 6.34
C GLY A 42 -9.73 13.92 4.88
N LEU A 43 -10.68 14.17 3.97
CA LEU A 43 -10.57 13.88 2.54
C LEU A 43 -10.66 15.14 1.68
N THR A 44 -9.90 15.15 0.58
CA THR A 44 -10.01 16.17 -0.48
C THR A 44 -10.57 15.51 -1.73
N SER A 45 -11.68 16.04 -2.27
CA SER A 45 -12.27 15.47 -3.48
C SER A 45 -11.47 15.85 -4.72
N VAL A 46 -10.94 14.85 -5.42
CA VAL A 46 -10.12 15.01 -6.62
C VAL A 46 -10.50 13.98 -7.68
N ASP A 47 -9.99 14.18 -8.90
CA ASP A 47 -9.95 13.12 -9.89
C ASP A 47 -8.74 12.20 -9.62
N MET A 48 -8.99 10.98 -9.14
CA MET A 48 -7.93 10.03 -8.80
C MET A 48 -7.21 9.47 -10.05
N HIS A 49 -7.77 9.59 -11.25
CA HIS A 49 -7.08 9.23 -12.49
C HIS A 49 -5.88 10.17 -12.75
N ALA A 50 -5.89 11.39 -12.22
CA ALA A 50 -4.77 12.32 -12.29
C ALA A 50 -3.70 12.07 -11.20
N VAL A 51 -4.02 11.27 -10.18
CA VAL A 51 -3.13 10.97 -9.04
C VAL A 51 -2.42 9.64 -9.23
N LEU A 52 -3.15 8.63 -9.69
CA LEU A 52 -2.65 7.27 -9.87
C LEU A 52 -1.94 7.12 -11.22
N PRO A 53 -0.91 6.27 -11.32
CA PRO A 53 -0.43 5.80 -12.61
C PRO A 53 -1.57 5.18 -13.43
N SER A 54 -1.62 5.45 -14.74
CA SER A 54 -2.73 5.05 -15.61
C SER A 54 -3.05 3.56 -15.53
N PHE A 55 -2.02 2.71 -15.55
CA PHE A 55 -2.19 1.25 -15.45
C PHE A 55 -2.87 0.80 -14.14
N ILE A 56 -2.65 1.52 -13.03
CA ILE A 56 -3.32 1.24 -11.75
C ILE A 56 -4.77 1.73 -11.81
N ALA A 57 -5.00 2.95 -12.31
CA ALA A 57 -6.34 3.52 -12.38
C ALA A 57 -7.27 2.68 -13.27
N GLU A 58 -6.79 2.26 -14.44
CA GLU A 58 -7.50 1.38 -15.37
C GLU A 58 -7.79 0.01 -14.75
N SER A 59 -6.79 -0.62 -14.13
CA SER A 59 -6.96 -1.90 -13.46
C SER A 59 -7.97 -1.84 -12.32
N LEU A 60 -7.97 -0.76 -11.52
CA LEU A 60 -8.94 -0.54 -10.44
C LEU A 60 -10.34 -0.31 -10.99
N LYS A 61 -10.48 0.45 -12.08
CA LYS A 61 -11.77 0.68 -12.74
C LYS A 61 -12.38 -0.64 -13.19
N ASP A 62 -11.60 -1.49 -13.85
CA ASP A 62 -12.04 -2.81 -14.27
C ASP A 62 -12.38 -3.70 -13.07
N ALA A 63 -11.59 -3.66 -12.00
CA ALA A 63 -11.87 -4.39 -10.77
C ALA A 63 -13.21 -3.97 -10.14
N PHE A 64 -13.53 -2.67 -10.10
CA PHE A 64 -14.82 -2.19 -9.59
C PHE A 64 -16.01 -2.58 -10.48
N LEU A 65 -15.82 -2.61 -11.81
CA LEU A 65 -16.83 -3.12 -12.74
C LEU A 65 -17.08 -4.63 -12.56
N GLN A 66 -16.04 -5.41 -12.21
CA GLN A 66 -16.23 -6.81 -11.83
C GLN A 66 -16.88 -6.94 -10.45
N LEU A 67 -16.50 -6.11 -9.49
CA LEU A 67 -17.10 -6.07 -8.15
C LEU A 67 -18.60 -5.81 -8.24
N GLN A 68 -19.04 -4.91 -9.13
CA GLN A 68 -20.46 -4.65 -9.38
C GLN A 68 -21.23 -5.91 -9.77
N LYS A 69 -20.63 -6.82 -10.55
CA LYS A 69 -21.28 -8.07 -11.01
C LYS A 69 -21.36 -9.10 -9.90
N ILE A 70 -20.32 -9.19 -9.07
CA ILE A 70 -20.18 -10.24 -8.04
C ILE A 70 -20.89 -9.83 -6.74
N GLN A 71 -20.80 -8.56 -6.37
CA GLN A 71 -21.37 -7.98 -5.15
C GLN A 71 -21.90 -6.56 -5.42
N PRO A 72 -23.10 -6.43 -6.04
CA PRO A 72 -23.65 -5.14 -6.45
C PRO A 72 -23.74 -4.10 -5.33
N ILE A 73 -23.96 -4.54 -4.09
CA ILE A 73 -24.08 -3.67 -2.91
C ILE A 73 -22.82 -2.84 -2.62
N TYR A 74 -21.63 -3.32 -3.03
CA TYR A 74 -20.37 -2.61 -2.81
C TYR A 74 -20.07 -1.59 -3.92
N PHE A 75 -20.77 -1.66 -5.05
CA PHE A 75 -20.66 -0.66 -6.11
C PHE A 75 -21.65 0.50 -5.85
N THR A 76 -21.22 1.47 -5.04
CA THR A 76 -22.08 2.55 -4.55
C THR A 76 -21.32 3.88 -4.42
N ASN A 77 -22.05 4.99 -4.39
CA ASN A 77 -21.51 6.33 -4.13
C ASN A 77 -21.18 6.58 -2.65
N GLU A 78 -21.62 5.68 -1.76
CA GLU A 78 -21.21 5.69 -0.34
C GLU A 78 -19.79 5.13 -0.16
N ALA A 79 -19.25 4.41 -1.16
CA ALA A 79 -17.90 3.89 -1.16
C ALA A 79 -16.93 4.92 -1.76
N VAL A 80 -15.74 5.02 -1.19
CA VAL A 80 -14.73 6.02 -1.56
C VAL A 80 -13.39 5.35 -1.81
N VAL A 81 -12.75 5.72 -2.92
CA VAL A 81 -11.35 5.42 -3.21
C VAL A 81 -10.52 6.49 -2.51
N VAL A 82 -9.70 6.08 -1.53
CA VAL A 82 -8.97 7.00 -0.64
C VAL A 82 -7.47 6.82 -0.80
N GLY A 83 -6.77 7.92 -1.04
CA GLY A 83 -5.30 8.00 -0.95
C GLY A 83 -4.56 7.03 -1.86
N VAL A 84 -3.32 6.71 -1.46
CA VAL A 84 -2.45 5.75 -2.14
C VAL A 84 -1.81 4.82 -1.11
N GLU A 85 -2.06 3.52 -1.23
CA GLU A 85 -1.45 2.50 -0.39
C GLU A 85 -0.13 2.04 -1.03
N SER A 86 0.95 2.74 -0.72
CA SER A 86 2.23 2.59 -1.45
C SER A 86 3.28 1.70 -0.76
N ARG A 87 3.00 1.23 0.46
CA ARG A 87 3.95 0.50 1.32
C ARG A 87 3.38 -0.84 1.77
N THR A 88 2.92 -1.64 0.81
CA THR A 88 2.33 -2.96 1.06
C THR A 88 3.37 -4.04 1.36
N SER A 89 4.61 -3.84 0.93
CA SER A 89 5.75 -4.68 1.24
C SER A 89 7.05 -3.89 1.03
N ALA A 90 8.18 -4.44 1.50
CA ALA A 90 9.46 -3.81 1.27
C ALA A 90 9.79 -3.73 -0.24
N PRO A 91 10.19 -2.55 -0.75
CA PRO A 91 10.55 -2.37 -2.15
C PRO A 91 11.93 -2.97 -2.47
N VAL A 92 12.62 -3.48 -1.46
CA VAL A 92 13.97 -4.06 -1.57
C VAL A 92 14.02 -5.37 -0.79
N ARG A 93 14.94 -6.24 -1.21
CA ARG A 93 15.30 -7.44 -0.48
C ARG A 93 16.79 -7.40 -0.21
N ILE A 94 17.17 -7.31 1.05
CA ILE A 94 18.58 -7.25 1.44
C ILE A 94 19.12 -8.69 1.39
N PRO A 95 20.17 -8.99 0.60
CA PRO A 95 20.63 -10.36 0.43
C PRO A 95 21.05 -11.00 1.76
N ARG A 96 20.62 -12.23 1.97
CA ARG A 96 21.12 -13.10 3.04
C ARG A 96 21.15 -14.53 2.54
N ASP A 97 22.13 -15.29 3.02
CA ASP A 97 22.28 -16.71 2.76
C ASP A 97 21.10 -17.51 3.36
N SER A 98 20.71 -18.61 2.71
CA SER A 98 19.52 -19.37 3.14
C SER A 98 19.72 -20.14 4.44
N ASP A 99 20.96 -20.53 4.71
CA ASP A 99 21.27 -21.46 5.79
C ASP A 99 21.77 -20.68 7.01
N SER A 100 22.77 -19.81 6.81
CA SER A 100 23.33 -18.96 7.87
C SER A 100 22.52 -17.70 8.16
N LEU A 101 21.55 -17.35 7.31
CA LEU A 101 20.73 -16.12 7.41
C LEU A 101 21.54 -14.80 7.44
N GLN A 102 22.83 -14.87 7.13
CA GLN A 102 23.76 -13.74 7.19
C GLN A 102 23.91 -13.10 5.81
N HIS A 103 24.21 -11.80 5.79
CA HIS A 103 24.57 -11.11 4.56
C HIS A 103 25.86 -11.73 3.96
N PRO A 104 25.87 -12.10 2.67
CA PRO A 104 26.98 -12.87 2.08
C PRO A 104 28.33 -12.13 2.05
N GLN A 105 28.30 -10.80 2.22
CA GLN A 105 29.50 -9.95 2.19
C GLN A 105 29.83 -9.30 3.53
N ILE A 106 28.94 -9.39 4.54
CA ILE A 106 29.11 -8.67 5.81
C ILE A 106 28.85 -9.65 6.96
N ALA A 107 29.93 -10.12 7.56
CA ALA A 107 29.86 -10.98 8.73
C ALA A 107 29.18 -10.24 9.90
N GLY A 108 28.31 -10.95 10.62
CA GLY A 108 27.52 -10.42 11.72
C GLY A 108 26.26 -9.66 11.32
N LEU A 109 26.01 -9.42 10.02
CA LEU A 109 24.79 -8.75 9.55
C LEU A 109 23.70 -9.76 9.19
N PHE A 110 22.55 -9.69 9.85
CA PHE A 110 21.40 -10.58 9.62
C PHE A 110 20.16 -9.79 9.19
N PRO A 111 19.93 -9.59 7.89
CA PRO A 111 18.72 -8.94 7.41
C PRO A 111 17.47 -9.77 7.77
N SER A 112 16.44 -9.12 8.31
CA SER A 112 15.25 -9.83 8.82
C SER A 112 13.96 -9.03 8.68
N GLY A 113 12.84 -9.72 8.84
CA GLY A 113 11.50 -9.14 8.86
C GLY A 113 11.10 -8.51 7.53
N GLU A 114 10.12 -7.61 7.60
CA GLU A 114 9.60 -6.93 6.42
C GLU A 114 10.64 -6.01 5.79
N GLY A 115 11.35 -5.21 6.61
CA GLY A 115 12.40 -4.31 6.13
C GLY A 115 13.56 -5.01 5.41
N GLY A 116 13.87 -6.26 5.78
CA GLY A 116 14.84 -7.10 5.07
C GLY A 116 14.28 -7.73 3.78
N GLY A 117 12.96 -7.72 3.59
CA GLY A 117 12.27 -8.39 2.48
C GLY A 117 12.02 -9.89 2.71
N TYR A 118 11.89 -10.33 3.96
CA TYR A 118 11.69 -11.74 4.34
C TYR A 118 10.36 -12.02 5.07
N ALA A 119 9.54 -10.99 5.27
CA ALA A 119 8.22 -11.09 5.86
C ALA A 119 7.25 -10.08 5.23
N GLY A 120 5.94 -10.27 5.43
CA GLY A 120 4.89 -9.39 4.89
C GLY A 120 3.77 -9.10 5.89
N GLY A 121 4.04 -9.26 7.18
CA GLY A 121 3.08 -9.05 8.25
C GLY A 121 3.60 -9.51 9.61
N ILE A 122 2.87 -9.14 10.66
CA ILE A 122 3.30 -9.27 12.08
C ILE A 122 3.81 -10.68 12.39
N VAL A 123 3.00 -11.71 12.12
CA VAL A 123 3.33 -13.10 12.45
C VAL A 123 4.56 -13.57 11.66
N SER A 124 4.61 -13.31 10.35
CA SER A 124 5.75 -13.70 9.52
C SER A 124 7.05 -13.00 9.94
N ALA A 125 6.96 -11.73 10.36
CA ALA A 125 8.12 -10.97 10.83
C ALA A 125 8.63 -11.48 12.17
N ALA A 126 7.73 -11.86 13.09
CA ALA A 126 8.09 -12.47 14.37
C ALA A 126 8.77 -13.84 14.18
N ILE A 127 8.24 -14.69 13.28
CA ILE A 127 8.84 -15.99 12.97
C ILE A 127 10.24 -15.81 12.34
N ASP A 128 10.37 -14.89 11.39
CA ASP A 128 11.67 -14.60 10.77
C ASP A 128 12.67 -14.05 11.80
N GLY A 129 12.23 -13.16 12.68
CA GLY A 129 13.02 -12.61 13.78
C GLY A 129 13.52 -13.69 14.75
N SER A 130 12.67 -14.66 15.13
CA SER A 130 13.08 -15.77 15.99
C SER A 130 14.19 -16.60 15.34
N LYS A 131 14.03 -16.97 14.07
CA LYS A 131 15.03 -17.75 13.33
C LYS A 131 16.37 -17.01 13.23
N VAL A 132 16.32 -15.72 12.94
CA VAL A 132 17.50 -14.88 12.86
C VAL A 132 18.18 -14.74 14.22
N ALA A 133 17.42 -14.61 15.31
CA ALA A 133 17.98 -14.56 16.66
C ALA A 133 18.67 -15.88 17.05
N GLU A 134 18.03 -17.02 16.78
CA GLU A 134 18.63 -18.36 17.01
C GLU A 134 19.94 -18.51 16.22
N MET A 135 19.93 -18.14 14.95
CA MET A 135 21.11 -18.24 14.09
C MET A 135 22.22 -17.27 14.48
N ALA A 136 21.88 -16.06 14.92
CA ALA A 136 22.86 -15.10 15.42
C ALA A 136 23.55 -15.62 16.69
N CYS A 137 22.83 -16.28 17.60
CA CYS A 137 23.40 -16.91 18.79
C CYS A 137 24.33 -18.08 18.47
N LEU A 138 24.06 -18.86 17.42
CA LEU A 138 24.92 -19.98 16.98
C LEU A 138 26.21 -19.50 16.29
N ASN A 139 26.26 -18.26 15.82
CA ASN A 139 27.41 -17.65 15.16
C ASN A 139 28.29 -16.79 16.09
N LEU A 140 27.99 -16.78 17.41
CA LEU A 140 28.82 -16.21 18.48
C LEU A 140 29.69 -17.30 19.10
#